data_AF-A0A946XLJ1-F1
#
_entry.id   AF-A0A946XLJ1-F1
#
_cell.length_a   1.000
_cell.length_b   1.000
_cell.length_c   1.000
_cell.angle_alpha   90.00
_cell.angle_beta   90.00
_cell.angle_gamma   90.00
#
_symmetry.space_group_name_H-M   'P 1'
#
loop_
_entity.id
_entity.type
_entity.pdbx_description
1 polymer ?
#
loop_
_entity_poly.entity_id
_entity_poly.type
_entity_poly.pdbx_seq_one_letter_code
_entity_poly.pdbx_strand_id
1 'polypeptide(L)'
;MMQTKRFLSVSRFASVTAAMLIVLSACAYKGGSDHPVIRKFTWFSYIAGDDIRQACTAKSGERFRFVYNAVYNEQVRTYDITPADEGRYQVRIRVTNEADLTWLNLERDNPDFFKPWRPKISTTNIAAADVAILRRTLQNARFFDSRPPAENISSISFYWVISACIGGKFSQNAYVWPSESFKKAQFGKLLSAWDFTDIPVNPPRKTTNFSIYGTNDETQYNNLFNLQFGSDGLIRHYVLIN
;
A
#
# COMPACT_ATOMS: atom_id res chain seq x y z
N MET A 1 -9.09 55.58 -36.90
CA MET A 1 -10.32 54.78 -36.80
C MET A 1 -10.00 53.36 -37.28
N MET A 2 -10.31 52.33 -36.45
CA MET A 2 -10.29 50.88 -36.74
C MET A 2 -8.91 50.17 -36.76
N GLN A 3 -8.66 48.99 -36.18
CA GLN A 3 -9.24 48.17 -35.09
C GLN A 3 -8.26 46.98 -34.88
N THR A 4 -8.29 46.45 -33.66
CA THR A 4 -7.41 45.45 -33.03
C THR A 4 -7.68 44.01 -33.51
N LYS A 5 -6.65 43.17 -33.69
CA LYS A 5 -6.74 41.67 -33.68
C LYS A 5 -5.50 41.07 -33.01
N ARG A 6 -5.38 41.10 -31.67
CA ARG A 6 -5.61 39.97 -30.71
C ARG A 6 -5.24 38.58 -31.23
N PHE A 7 -4.10 38.01 -30.81
CA PHE A 7 -3.97 37.15 -29.61
C PHE A 7 -5.02 36.03 -29.54
N LEU A 8 -4.87 34.95 -30.31
CA LEU A 8 -5.64 33.70 -30.16
C LEU A 8 -4.91 32.57 -30.92
N SER A 9 -3.87 31.99 -30.32
CA SER A 9 -3.33 30.71 -30.81
C SER A 9 -2.58 29.94 -29.72
N VAL A 10 -1.95 30.63 -28.78
CA VAL A 10 -1.13 30.01 -27.73
C VAL A 10 -1.96 29.34 -26.61
N SER A 11 -3.26 29.67 -26.47
CA SER A 11 -4.09 29.23 -25.34
C SER A 11 -4.58 27.78 -25.41
N ARG A 12 -4.71 27.19 -26.60
CA ARG A 12 -5.29 25.83 -26.75
C ARG A 12 -4.29 24.72 -26.43
N PHE A 13 -3.02 24.88 -26.80
CA PHE A 13 -1.98 23.89 -26.48
C PHE A 13 -1.60 23.89 -25.00
N ALA A 14 -1.51 25.06 -24.37
CA ALA A 14 -1.22 25.15 -22.94
C ALA A 14 -2.30 24.50 -22.06
N SER A 15 -3.57 24.56 -22.48
CA SER A 15 -4.70 24.00 -21.72
C SER A 15 -4.74 22.47 -21.76
N VAL A 16 -4.37 21.85 -22.89
CA VAL A 16 -4.33 20.38 -23.03
C VAL A 16 -3.17 19.79 -22.22
N THR A 17 -1.99 20.42 -22.25
CA THR A 17 -0.83 19.94 -21.48
C THR A 17 -1.03 20.10 -19.98
N ALA A 18 -1.66 21.20 -19.54
CA ALA A 18 -1.99 21.41 -18.12
C ALA A 18 -3.05 20.43 -17.61
N ALA A 19 -4.10 20.14 -18.40
CA ALA A 19 -5.10 19.14 -18.04
C ALA A 19 -4.49 17.73 -17.94
N MET A 20 -3.57 17.37 -18.84
CA MET A 20 -2.88 16.08 -18.81
C MET A 20 -2.00 15.91 -17.56
N LEU A 21 -1.31 16.98 -17.12
CA LEU A 21 -0.51 16.98 -15.89
C LEU A 21 -1.37 16.87 -14.62
N ILE A 22 -2.56 17.49 -14.60
CA ILE A 22 -3.50 17.38 -13.48
C ILE A 22 -4.05 15.95 -13.38
N VAL A 23 -4.42 15.32 -14.51
CA VAL A 23 -4.90 13.93 -14.56
C VAL A 23 -3.83 12.94 -14.12
N LEU A 24 -2.56 13.12 -14.53
CA LEU A 24 -1.44 12.26 -14.09
C LEU A 24 -1.18 12.37 -12.58
N SER A 25 -1.40 13.55 -12.00
CA SER A 25 -1.20 13.78 -10.56
C SER A 25 -2.29 13.16 -9.67
N ALA A 26 -3.41 12.73 -10.26
CA ALA A 26 -4.53 12.10 -9.55
C ALA A 26 -4.35 10.58 -9.35
N CYS A 27 -3.44 9.95 -10.11
CA CYS A 27 -3.13 8.51 -9.96
C CYS A 27 -2.06 8.22 -8.90
N ALA A 28 -1.35 9.26 -8.44
CA ALA A 28 -0.37 9.12 -7.36
C ALA A 28 -1.10 9.11 -6.00
N TYR A 29 -0.79 8.12 -5.15
CA TYR A 29 -1.26 8.16 -3.77
C TYR A 29 -0.63 9.36 -3.05
N LYS A 30 -1.45 10.25 -2.47
CA LYS A 30 -0.99 11.46 -1.75
C LYS A 30 -1.41 11.48 -0.28
N GLY A 31 -1.81 10.33 0.27
CA GLY A 31 -2.42 10.23 1.59
C GLY A 31 -3.91 10.61 1.58
N GLY A 32 -4.71 9.93 2.39
CA GLY A 32 -6.00 10.48 2.84
C GLY A 32 -7.27 10.15 2.04
N SER A 33 -7.29 9.16 1.13
CA SER A 33 -8.57 8.63 0.63
C SER A 33 -8.74 7.15 0.96
N ASP A 34 -9.64 6.85 1.90
CA ASP A 34 -10.05 5.48 2.24
C ASP A 34 -11.19 5.00 1.30
N HIS A 35 -11.41 5.70 0.17
CA HIS A 35 -12.44 5.39 -0.83
C HIS A 35 -12.00 4.20 -1.70
N PRO A 36 -12.79 3.11 -1.81
CA PRO A 36 -12.35 1.86 -2.48
C PRO A 36 -11.96 2.01 -3.96
N VAL A 37 -12.64 2.91 -4.69
CA VAL A 37 -12.35 3.17 -6.12
C VAL A 37 -10.97 3.80 -6.31
N ILE A 38 -10.66 4.87 -5.56
CA ILE A 38 -9.36 5.55 -5.64
C ILE A 38 -8.25 4.59 -5.18
N ARG A 39 -8.53 3.79 -4.14
CA ARG A 39 -7.59 2.78 -3.65
C ARG A 39 -7.18 1.76 -4.71
N LYS A 40 -8.06 1.31 -5.61
CA LYS A 40 -7.68 0.40 -6.70
C LYS A 40 -6.69 1.05 -7.67
N PHE A 41 -6.91 2.31 -8.04
CA PHE A 41 -6.02 3.04 -8.96
C PHE A 41 -4.70 3.46 -8.32
N THR A 42 -4.70 3.72 -7.00
CA THR A 42 -3.50 4.14 -6.27
C THR A 42 -2.81 3.01 -5.52
N TRP A 43 -3.34 1.77 -5.54
CA TRP A 43 -2.83 0.64 -4.75
C TRP A 43 -1.36 0.36 -5.03
N PHE A 44 -1.00 0.32 -6.32
CA PHE A 44 0.36 0.04 -6.73
C PHE A 44 1.34 1.14 -6.29
N SER A 45 0.94 2.41 -6.40
CA SER A 45 1.72 3.55 -5.87
C SER A 45 1.83 3.52 -4.34
N TYR A 46 0.76 3.10 -3.65
CA TYR A 46 0.73 2.93 -2.21
C TYR A 46 1.69 1.83 -1.74
N ILE A 47 1.65 0.63 -2.33
CA ILE A 47 2.55 -0.46 -1.95
C ILE A 47 4.00 -0.18 -2.34
N ALA A 48 4.22 0.53 -3.46
CA ALA A 48 5.55 1.03 -3.83
C ALA A 48 6.08 2.13 -2.89
N GLY A 49 5.21 2.75 -2.10
CA GLY A 49 5.59 3.81 -1.16
C GLY A 49 6.06 5.09 -1.84
N ASP A 50 5.49 5.43 -3.00
CA ASP A 50 5.87 6.63 -3.76
C ASP A 50 5.72 7.92 -2.95
N ASP A 51 4.66 8.02 -2.15
CA ASP A 51 4.41 9.14 -1.24
C ASP A 51 5.52 9.25 -0.18
N ILE A 52 5.93 8.12 0.39
CA ILE A 52 7.03 8.08 1.37
C ILE A 52 8.33 8.47 0.68
N ARG A 53 8.62 7.94 -0.50
CA ARG A 53 9.82 8.24 -1.28
C ARG A 53 9.89 9.72 -1.64
N GLN A 54 8.78 10.31 -2.10
CA GLN A 54 8.70 11.73 -2.45
C GLN A 54 8.85 12.64 -1.22
N ALA A 55 8.27 12.26 -0.08
CA ALA A 55 8.38 13.01 1.16
C ALA A 55 9.72 12.79 1.88
N CYS A 56 10.53 11.80 1.47
CA CYS A 56 11.69 11.35 2.22
C CYS A 56 12.84 12.37 2.17
N THR A 57 12.89 13.21 3.19
CA THR A 57 13.97 14.19 3.40
C THR A 57 14.48 14.11 4.83
N ALA A 58 15.70 14.59 5.09
CA ALA A 58 16.28 14.60 6.43
C ALA A 58 15.41 15.34 7.48
N LYS A 59 14.61 16.32 7.04
CA LYS A 59 13.72 17.13 7.91
C LYS A 59 12.36 16.49 8.15
N SER A 60 11.98 15.52 7.33
CA SER A 60 10.61 14.99 7.31
C SER A 60 10.31 14.03 8.46
N GLY A 61 11.31 13.57 9.21
CA GLY A 61 11.16 12.53 10.24
C GLY A 61 11.05 11.12 9.66
N GLU A 62 11.22 10.11 10.51
CA GLU A 62 11.18 8.70 10.08
C GLU A 62 9.75 8.29 9.69
N ARG A 63 9.61 7.53 8.60
CA ARG A 63 8.31 6.99 8.15
C ARG A 63 8.46 5.54 7.77
N PHE A 64 7.42 4.76 8.05
CA PHE A 64 7.38 3.34 7.70
C PHE A 64 6.00 2.99 7.14
N ARG A 65 5.97 2.12 6.14
CA ARG A 65 4.77 1.43 5.68
C ARG A 65 5.05 -0.05 5.63
N PHE A 66 4.19 -0.82 6.26
CA PHE A 66 4.17 -2.27 6.15
C PHE A 66 2.87 -2.67 5.47
N VAL A 67 2.98 -3.52 4.45
CA VAL A 67 1.84 -4.11 3.75
C VAL A 67 1.94 -5.62 3.87
N TYR A 68 1.04 -6.21 4.64
CA TYR A 68 0.83 -7.64 4.69
C TYR A 68 -0.26 -8.03 3.71
N ASN A 69 0.11 -8.82 2.72
CA ASN A 69 -0.83 -9.47 1.81
C ASN A 69 -1.00 -10.91 2.28
N ALA A 70 -2.23 -11.28 2.62
CA ALA A 70 -2.63 -12.63 2.97
C ALA A 70 -3.71 -13.08 1.98
N VAL A 71 -3.29 -13.20 0.71
CA VAL A 71 -4.15 -13.24 -0.47
C VAL A 71 -4.91 -11.93 -0.64
N TYR A 72 -4.69 -11.22 -1.74
CA TYR A 72 -5.19 -9.85 -1.95
C TYR A 72 -6.71 -9.74 -1.83
N ASN A 73 -7.43 -10.76 -2.29
CA ASN A 73 -8.88 -10.81 -2.19
C ASN A 73 -9.39 -11.20 -0.80
N GLU A 74 -8.57 -11.86 0.03
CA GLU A 74 -8.99 -12.37 1.34
C GLU A 74 -8.67 -11.41 2.48
N GLN A 75 -7.42 -10.97 2.57
CA GLN A 75 -6.99 -10.01 3.57
C GLN A 75 -5.76 -9.22 3.12
N VAL A 76 -5.88 -7.89 3.20
CA VAL A 76 -4.77 -6.96 3.12
C VAL A 76 -4.74 -6.12 4.38
N ARG A 77 -3.60 -6.15 5.08
CA ARG A 77 -3.38 -5.39 6.31
C ARG A 77 -2.21 -4.45 6.15
N THR A 78 -2.38 -3.18 6.50
CA THR A 78 -1.34 -2.17 6.37
C THR A 78 -1.11 -1.41 7.66
N TYR A 79 0.14 -1.02 7.89
CA TYR A 79 0.57 -0.20 9.01
C TYR A 79 1.35 0.97 8.46
N ASP A 80 0.78 2.18 8.55
CA ASP A 80 1.49 3.43 8.26
C ASP A 80 1.96 4.03 9.57
N ILE A 81 3.27 4.22 9.72
CA ILE A 81 3.89 4.83 10.91
C ILE A 81 4.50 6.15 10.47
N THR A 82 4.00 7.25 11.02
CA THR A 82 4.44 8.61 10.69
C THR A 82 4.72 9.42 11.94
N PRO A 83 5.61 10.44 11.86
CA PRO A 83 5.80 11.36 12.97
C PRO A 83 4.45 12.02 13.34
N ALA A 84 4.20 12.16 14.63
CA ALA A 84 3.04 12.89 15.16
C ALA A 84 3.56 14.13 15.90
N ASP A 85 3.34 14.22 17.20
CA ASP A 85 3.92 15.27 18.06
C ASP A 85 5.36 14.93 18.47
N GLU A 86 6.03 15.86 19.15
CA GLU A 86 7.42 15.68 19.59
C GLU A 86 7.62 14.38 20.38
N GLY A 87 8.55 13.55 19.91
CA GLY A 87 8.87 12.24 20.51
C GLY A 87 7.82 11.15 20.30
N ARG A 88 6.76 11.38 19.50
CA ARG A 88 5.67 10.42 19.25
C ARG A 88 5.50 10.12 17.77
N TYR A 89 4.99 8.92 17.52
CA TYR A 89 4.60 8.46 16.19
C TYR A 89 3.16 8.00 16.21
N GLN A 90 2.44 8.30 15.14
CA GLN A 90 1.13 7.75 14.90
C GLN A 90 1.28 6.46 14.09
N VAL A 91 0.58 5.41 14.50
CA VAL A 91 0.41 4.17 13.74
C VAL A 91 -1.03 4.12 13.25
N ARG A 92 -1.23 4.18 11.94
CA ARG A 92 -2.54 3.99 11.29
C ARG A 92 -2.60 2.60 10.68
N ILE A 93 -3.46 1.76 11.24
CA ILE A 93 -3.68 0.39 10.80
C ILE A 93 -4.91 0.35 9.90
N ARG A 94 -4.83 -0.34 8.76
CA ARG A 94 -5.98 -0.63 7.90
C ARG A 94 -6.05 -2.11 7.61
N VAL A 95 -7.23 -2.71 7.76
CA VAL A 95 -7.49 -4.12 7.43
C VAL A 95 -8.64 -4.18 6.46
N THR A 96 -8.41 -4.81 5.32
CA THR A 96 -9.41 -5.07 4.29
C THR A 96 -9.56 -6.55 4.19
N ASN A 97 -10.77 -7.07 4.41
CA ASN A 97 -11.07 -8.48 4.23
C ASN A 97 -11.84 -8.67 2.91
N GLU A 98 -12.23 -9.91 2.63
CA GLU A 98 -13.29 -10.21 1.67
C GLU A 98 -14.51 -9.31 1.92
N ALA A 99 -15.18 -8.94 0.83
CA ALA A 99 -16.37 -8.11 0.91
C ALA A 99 -17.48 -8.86 1.65
N ASP A 100 -17.85 -8.36 2.83
CA ASP A 100 -18.98 -8.90 3.58
C ASP A 100 -20.29 -8.34 3.01
N LEU A 101 -20.96 -9.14 2.17
CA LEU A 101 -22.21 -8.77 1.50
C LEU A 101 -23.46 -8.95 2.36
N THR A 102 -23.34 -9.46 3.60
CA THR A 102 -24.49 -9.67 4.50
C THR A 102 -25.23 -8.37 4.85
N TRP A 103 -24.55 -7.23 4.76
CA TRP A 103 -25.05 -5.89 5.08
C TRP A 103 -25.89 -5.22 3.98
N LEU A 104 -25.86 -5.73 2.75
CA LEU A 104 -26.62 -5.16 1.62
C LEU A 104 -28.14 -5.19 1.84
N ASN A 105 -28.62 -5.97 2.81
CA ASN A 105 -30.03 -6.10 3.15
C ASN A 105 -30.53 -5.07 4.20
N LEU A 106 -29.65 -4.28 4.83
CA LEU A 106 -29.98 -3.53 6.06
C LEU A 106 -30.12 -2.01 5.90
N GLU A 107 -29.55 -1.37 4.86
CA GLU A 107 -29.53 0.09 4.71
C GLU A 107 -30.30 0.55 3.47
N ARG A 108 -31.63 0.65 3.58
CA ARG A 108 -32.52 1.08 2.48
C ARG A 108 -32.55 2.59 2.27
N ASP A 109 -32.27 3.37 3.32
CA ASP A 109 -32.51 4.83 3.32
C ASP A 109 -31.30 5.67 2.90
N ASN A 110 -30.09 5.10 2.92
CA ASN A 110 -28.87 5.70 2.37
C ASN A 110 -27.84 4.61 2.02
N PRO A 111 -27.94 3.97 0.83
CA PRO A 111 -27.09 2.84 0.50
C PRO A 111 -25.62 3.28 0.33
N ASP A 112 -24.77 2.89 1.27
CA ASP A 112 -23.31 2.98 1.12
C ASP A 112 -22.80 1.75 0.35
N PHE A 113 -22.90 1.83 -0.98
CA PHE A 113 -22.52 0.75 -1.91
C PHE A 113 -21.07 0.30 -1.78
N PHE A 114 -20.21 1.03 -1.06
CA PHE A 114 -18.80 0.71 -0.90
C PHE A 114 -18.45 0.16 0.48
N LYS A 115 -19.41 0.14 1.42
CA LYS A 115 -19.24 -0.32 2.80
C LYS A 115 -18.59 -1.70 2.92
N PRO A 116 -18.97 -2.73 2.11
CA PRO A 116 -18.34 -4.05 2.17
C PRO A 116 -16.83 -4.03 1.87
N TRP A 117 -16.36 -3.04 1.12
CA TRP A 117 -14.97 -2.91 0.69
C TRP A 117 -14.19 -1.83 1.46
N ARG A 118 -14.81 -1.20 2.47
CA ARG A 118 -14.11 -0.22 3.32
C ARG A 118 -13.19 -0.93 4.30
N PRO A 119 -11.93 -0.46 4.45
CA PRO A 119 -11.06 -1.04 5.45
C PRO A 119 -11.59 -0.73 6.86
N LYS A 120 -11.45 -1.69 7.78
CA LYS A 120 -11.49 -1.39 9.21
C LYS A 120 -10.21 -0.65 9.58
N ILE A 121 -10.34 0.46 10.30
CA ILE A 121 -9.21 1.34 10.62
C ILE A 121 -9.05 1.39 12.14
N SER A 122 -7.80 1.32 12.59
CA SER A 122 -7.41 1.67 13.96
C SER A 122 -6.27 2.67 13.91
N THR A 123 -6.18 3.55 14.90
CA THR A 123 -5.09 4.53 15.00
C THR A 123 -4.65 4.60 16.45
N THR A 124 -3.35 4.51 16.66
CA THR A 124 -2.74 4.60 17.98
C THR A 124 -1.47 5.45 17.92
N ASN A 125 -1.01 5.93 19.08
CA ASN A 125 0.25 6.65 19.20
C ASN A 125 1.26 5.79 19.97
N ILE A 126 2.49 5.75 19.48
CA ILE A 126 3.61 5.03 20.10
C ILE A 126 4.76 5.99 20.40
N ALA A 127 5.62 5.62 21.33
CA ALA A 127 6.77 6.43 21.70
C ALA A 127 7.92 6.27 20.69
N ALA A 128 8.82 7.25 20.62
CA ALA A 128 10.05 7.13 19.82
C ALA A 128 10.91 5.91 20.22
N ALA A 129 10.84 5.47 21.48
CA ALA A 129 11.51 4.26 21.95
C ALA A 129 10.98 2.99 21.25
N ASP A 130 9.68 2.91 20.96
CA ASP A 130 9.05 1.81 20.25
C ASP A 130 9.50 1.76 18.78
N VAL A 131 9.62 2.93 18.15
CA VAL A 131 10.18 3.05 16.79
C VAL A 131 11.67 2.66 16.77
N ALA A 132 12.44 2.97 17.82
CA ALA A 132 13.81 2.49 17.94
C ALA A 132 13.90 0.96 18.12
N ILE A 133 12.91 0.32 18.74
CA ILE A 133 12.78 -1.15 18.77
C ILE A 133 12.47 -1.67 17.36
N LEU A 134 11.50 -1.07 16.66
CA LEU A 134 11.15 -1.45 15.29
C LEU A 134 12.35 -1.39 14.33
N ARG A 135 13.16 -0.33 14.41
CA ARG A 135 14.37 -0.17 13.61
C ARG A 135 15.37 -1.30 13.84
N ARG A 136 15.57 -1.71 15.11
CA ARG A 136 16.41 -2.87 15.44
C ARG A 136 15.80 -4.17 14.91
N THR A 137 14.48 -4.33 14.98
CA THR A 137 13.80 -5.50 14.40
C THR A 137 13.98 -5.57 12.87
N LEU A 138 13.94 -4.43 12.17
CA LEU A 138 14.23 -4.36 10.73
C LEU A 138 15.69 -4.69 10.41
N GLN A 139 16.63 -4.17 11.20
CA GLN A 139 18.06 -4.51 11.07
C GLN A 139 18.29 -6.02 11.23
N ASN A 140 17.71 -6.63 12.27
CA ASN A 140 17.81 -8.08 12.51
C ASN A 140 17.17 -8.90 11.39
N ALA A 141 16.12 -8.38 10.75
CA ALA A 141 15.50 -8.98 9.57
C ALA A 141 16.28 -8.73 8.27
N ARG A 142 17.47 -8.10 8.35
CA ARG A 142 18.32 -7.71 7.21
C ARG A 142 17.61 -6.82 6.19
N PHE A 143 16.63 -6.03 6.62
CA PHE A 143 15.80 -5.20 5.74
C PHE A 143 16.64 -4.23 4.90
N PHE A 144 17.65 -3.60 5.50
CA PHE A 144 18.49 -2.58 4.86
C PHE A 144 19.62 -3.15 4.00
N ASP A 145 19.99 -4.41 4.22
CA ASP A 145 21.21 -5.00 3.64
C ASP A 145 20.92 -6.16 2.67
N SER A 146 19.71 -6.70 2.67
CA SER A 146 19.32 -7.78 1.77
C SER A 146 18.75 -7.22 0.47
N ARG A 147 18.94 -7.98 -0.62
CA ARG A 147 18.26 -7.69 -1.88
C ARG A 147 16.79 -8.13 -1.78
N PRO A 148 15.85 -7.35 -2.35
CA PRO A 148 14.48 -7.80 -2.50
C PRO A 148 14.37 -9.11 -3.30
N PRO A 149 13.25 -9.82 -3.20
CA PRO A 149 12.98 -11.00 -4.01
C PRO A 149 13.16 -10.71 -5.50
N ALA A 150 13.93 -11.54 -6.19
CA ALA A 150 14.14 -11.43 -7.64
C ALA A 150 12.94 -11.96 -8.44
N GLU A 151 12.15 -12.85 -7.83
CA GLU A 151 10.98 -13.46 -8.42
C GLU A 151 9.75 -12.54 -8.34
N ASN A 152 8.83 -12.74 -9.28
CA ASN A 152 7.52 -12.09 -9.24
C ASN A 152 6.72 -12.57 -8.02
N ILE A 153 6.13 -11.62 -7.29
CA ILE A 153 5.37 -11.90 -6.08
C ILE A 153 3.87 -11.83 -6.42
N SER A 154 3.21 -12.98 -6.43
CA SER A 154 1.79 -13.07 -6.78
C SER A 154 0.87 -12.47 -5.71
N SER A 155 -0.23 -11.84 -6.12
CA SER A 155 -1.28 -11.32 -5.25
C SER A 155 -1.99 -12.40 -4.45
N ILE A 156 -1.91 -13.67 -4.86
CA ILE A 156 -2.44 -14.82 -4.10
C ILE A 156 -1.41 -15.45 -3.13
N SER A 157 -0.22 -14.87 -3.01
CA SER A 157 0.81 -15.33 -2.07
C SER A 157 0.75 -14.57 -0.75
N PHE A 158 1.38 -15.13 0.28
CA PHE A 158 1.57 -14.44 1.56
C PHE A 158 2.90 -13.69 1.55
N TYR A 159 2.86 -12.38 1.78
CA TYR A 159 4.07 -11.58 1.80
C TYR A 159 3.93 -10.31 2.63
N TRP A 160 5.08 -9.76 3.03
CA TRP A 160 5.23 -8.40 3.52
C TRP A 160 5.97 -7.57 2.47
N VAL A 161 5.47 -6.37 2.18
CA VAL A 161 6.24 -5.29 1.54
C VAL A 161 6.46 -4.20 2.58
N ILE A 162 7.68 -3.71 2.67
CA ILE A 162 8.06 -2.69 3.65
C ILE A 162 8.72 -1.54 2.90
N SER A 163 8.23 -0.33 3.13
CA SER A 163 8.83 0.93 2.67
C SER A 163 9.22 1.76 3.89
N ALA A 164 10.46 2.26 3.94
CA ALA A 164 10.95 3.05 5.05
C ALA A 164 11.69 4.29 4.57
N CYS A 165 11.53 5.41 5.27
CA CYS A 165 12.36 6.59 5.15
C CYS A 165 13.05 6.85 6.49
N ILE A 166 14.37 6.78 6.53
CA ILE A 166 15.17 7.02 7.73
C ILE A 166 16.32 7.95 7.37
N GLY A 167 16.46 9.07 8.08
CA GLY A 167 17.53 10.05 7.83
C GLY A 167 17.54 10.61 6.40
N GLY A 168 16.38 10.67 5.73
CA GLY A 168 16.28 11.07 4.33
C GLY A 168 16.68 10.00 3.31
N LYS A 169 16.95 8.76 3.73
CA LYS A 169 17.18 7.62 2.84
C LYS A 169 15.92 6.77 2.75
N PHE A 170 15.38 6.63 1.53
CA PHE A 170 14.31 5.68 1.25
C PHE A 170 14.88 4.28 1.07
N SER A 171 14.18 3.26 1.56
CA SER A 171 14.52 1.85 1.40
C SER A 171 13.25 1.02 1.28
N GLN A 172 13.29 0.00 0.44
CA GLN A 172 12.17 -0.90 0.22
C GLN A 172 12.64 -2.34 0.13
N ASN A 173 11.84 -3.27 0.66
CA ASN A 173 12.12 -4.69 0.59
C ASN A 173 10.82 -5.50 0.74
N ALA A 174 10.88 -6.79 0.42
CA ALA A 174 9.78 -7.71 0.63
C ALA A 174 10.24 -9.05 1.20
N TYR A 175 9.33 -9.69 1.93
CA TYR A 175 9.51 -10.99 2.54
C TYR A 175 8.34 -11.86 2.09
N VAL A 176 8.62 -12.99 1.44
CA VAL A 176 7.59 -13.83 0.81
C VAL A 176 7.57 -15.19 1.49
N TRP A 177 6.42 -15.66 1.94
CA TRP A 177 6.28 -17.00 2.49
C TRP A 177 6.42 -18.06 1.37
N PRO A 178 7.05 -19.22 1.60
CA PRO A 178 7.54 -19.78 2.87
C PRO A 178 9.03 -19.54 3.13
N SER A 179 9.63 -18.48 2.58
CA SER A 179 11.08 -18.21 2.74
C SER A 179 11.49 -18.11 4.22
N GLU A 180 12.76 -18.44 4.48
CA GLU A 180 13.32 -18.32 5.83
C GLU A 180 13.37 -16.87 6.32
N SER A 181 13.54 -15.89 5.42
CA SER A 181 13.49 -14.47 5.80
C SER A 181 12.09 -14.06 6.26
N PHE A 182 11.03 -14.57 5.60
CA PHE A 182 9.65 -14.35 6.06
C PHE A 182 9.39 -14.98 7.43
N LYS A 183 9.79 -16.22 7.65
CA LYS A 183 9.55 -16.93 8.93
C LYS A 183 10.30 -16.30 10.11
N LYS A 184 11.53 -15.81 9.87
CA LYS A 184 12.37 -15.20 10.91
C LYS A 184 12.00 -13.74 11.20
N ALA A 185 11.28 -13.09 10.30
CA ALA A 185 10.84 -11.71 10.47
C ALA A 185 9.95 -11.53 11.72
N GLN A 186 10.45 -10.81 12.72
CA GLN A 186 9.73 -10.55 13.98
C GLN A 186 8.87 -9.27 13.95
N PHE A 187 8.98 -8.45 12.89
CA PHE A 187 8.23 -7.20 12.82
C PHE A 187 6.72 -7.41 12.83
N GLY A 188 6.20 -8.52 12.27
CA GLY A 188 4.76 -8.82 12.31
C GLY A 188 4.22 -8.97 13.73
N LYS A 189 4.98 -9.63 14.61
CA LYS A 189 4.65 -9.77 16.03
C LYS A 189 4.68 -8.42 16.75
N LEU A 190 5.68 -7.59 16.47
CA LEU A 190 5.75 -6.24 17.04
C LEU A 190 4.57 -5.37 16.59
N LEU A 191 4.25 -5.37 15.29
CA LEU A 191 3.12 -4.61 14.74
C LEU A 191 1.77 -5.06 15.32
N SER A 192 1.59 -6.37 15.57
CA SER A 192 0.37 -6.88 16.20
C SER A 192 0.14 -6.35 17.62
N ALA A 193 1.20 -5.97 18.34
CA ALA A 193 1.07 -5.37 19.67
C ALA A 193 0.49 -3.94 19.62
N TRP A 194 0.49 -3.30 18.46
CA TRP A 194 -0.10 -1.97 18.22
C TRP A 194 -1.41 -2.04 17.44
N ASP A 195 -1.85 -3.25 17.11
CA ASP A 195 -3.00 -3.49 16.25
C ASP A 195 -4.28 -3.68 17.08
N PHE A 196 -5.05 -2.61 17.21
CA PHE A 196 -6.33 -2.61 17.92
C PHE A 196 -7.52 -2.72 16.96
N THR A 197 -7.36 -3.42 15.83
CA THR A 197 -8.48 -3.63 14.90
C THR A 197 -9.38 -4.80 15.31
N ASP A 198 -8.96 -5.64 16.26
CA ASP A 198 -9.62 -6.88 16.68
C ASP A 198 -9.91 -7.88 15.54
N ILE A 199 -9.29 -7.69 14.37
CA ILE A 199 -9.40 -8.62 13.26
C ILE A 199 -8.21 -9.57 13.34
N PRO A 200 -8.42 -10.90 13.38
CA PRO A 200 -7.34 -11.87 13.30
C PRO A 200 -6.52 -11.73 12.00
N VAL A 201 -5.21 -11.94 12.11
CA VAL A 201 -4.33 -12.01 10.95
C VAL A 201 -4.60 -13.33 10.21
N ASN A 202 -4.88 -13.27 8.91
CA ASN A 202 -5.04 -14.48 8.08
C ASN A 202 -3.68 -15.20 7.97
N PRO A 203 -3.53 -16.44 8.50
CA PRO A 203 -2.23 -17.08 8.62
C PRO A 203 -1.72 -17.60 7.27
N PRO A 204 -0.39 -17.60 7.04
CA PRO A 204 0.20 -18.12 5.81
C PRO A 204 -0.13 -19.59 5.54
N ARG A 205 -0.50 -19.87 4.29
CA ARG A 205 -0.77 -21.22 3.79
C ARG A 205 -0.37 -21.35 2.32
N LYS A 206 -0.28 -22.58 1.83
CA LYS A 206 -0.09 -22.84 0.40
C LYS A 206 -1.34 -22.43 -0.37
N THR A 207 -1.15 -21.73 -1.48
CA THR A 207 -2.22 -21.27 -2.37
C THR A 207 -2.02 -21.80 -3.79
N THR A 208 -3.14 -22.00 -4.47
CA THR A 208 -3.25 -22.30 -5.91
C THR A 208 -4.38 -21.47 -6.50
N ASN A 209 -4.39 -21.25 -7.81
CA ASN A 209 -5.49 -20.54 -8.47
C ASN A 209 -6.83 -21.18 -8.15
N PHE A 210 -6.93 -22.51 -8.25
CA PHE A 210 -8.15 -23.23 -7.87
C PHE A 210 -8.57 -23.01 -6.42
N SER A 211 -7.63 -23.00 -5.46
CA SER A 211 -7.96 -22.78 -4.05
C SER A 211 -8.49 -21.37 -3.75
N ILE A 212 -8.15 -20.38 -4.58
CA ILE A 212 -8.52 -18.97 -4.37
C ILE A 212 -9.74 -18.58 -5.21
N TYR A 213 -9.82 -19.04 -6.45
CA TYR A 213 -10.85 -18.66 -7.40
C TYR A 213 -11.91 -19.75 -7.63
N GLY A 214 -11.70 -20.96 -7.13
CA GLY A 214 -12.57 -22.12 -7.39
C GLY A 214 -12.51 -22.66 -8.82
N THR A 215 -11.59 -22.14 -9.63
CA THR A 215 -11.44 -22.48 -11.05
C THR A 215 -9.96 -22.37 -11.48
N ASN A 216 -9.62 -23.02 -12.59
CA ASN A 216 -8.34 -22.84 -13.28
C ASN A 216 -8.48 -21.99 -14.56
N ASP A 217 -9.67 -21.46 -14.83
CA ASP A 217 -9.94 -20.56 -15.95
C ASP A 217 -9.41 -19.15 -15.64
N GLU A 218 -8.36 -18.74 -16.34
CA GLU A 218 -7.67 -17.47 -16.10
C GLU A 218 -8.55 -16.24 -16.36
N THR A 219 -9.58 -16.37 -17.20
CA THR A 219 -10.51 -15.29 -17.51
C THR A 219 -11.39 -14.91 -16.31
N GLN A 220 -11.46 -15.77 -15.31
CA GLN A 220 -12.27 -15.59 -14.10
C GLN A 220 -11.46 -15.08 -12.90
N TYR A 221 -10.14 -14.90 -13.05
CA TYR A 221 -9.27 -14.46 -11.97
C TYR A 221 -9.40 -12.97 -11.71
N ASN A 222 -10.23 -12.60 -10.74
CA ASN A 222 -10.39 -11.22 -10.34
C ASN A 222 -9.23 -10.75 -9.43
N ASN A 223 -8.65 -9.59 -9.75
CA ASN A 223 -7.53 -8.97 -9.01
C ASN A 223 -6.28 -9.87 -8.86
N LEU A 224 -6.02 -10.76 -9.82
CA LEU A 224 -4.73 -11.43 -9.93
C LEU A 224 -3.69 -10.45 -10.48
N PHE A 225 -2.59 -10.27 -9.77
CA PHE A 225 -1.46 -9.47 -10.23
C PHE A 225 -0.15 -10.00 -9.67
N ASN A 226 0.97 -9.53 -10.20
CA ASN A 226 2.29 -9.79 -9.66
C ASN A 226 2.99 -8.48 -9.33
N LEU A 227 3.71 -8.44 -8.20
CA LEU A 227 4.68 -7.39 -7.91
C LEU A 227 6.05 -7.81 -8.42
N GLN A 228 6.81 -6.85 -8.93
CA GLN A 228 8.17 -7.07 -9.37
C GLN A 228 9.06 -5.94 -8.85
N PHE A 229 10.22 -6.32 -8.31
CA PHE A 229 11.28 -5.38 -7.95
C PHE A 229 12.19 -5.11 -9.16
N GLY A 230 12.50 -3.84 -9.40
CA GLY A 230 13.50 -3.42 -10.36
C GLY A 230 14.92 -3.70 -9.89
N SER A 231 15.89 -3.49 -10.78
CA SER A 231 17.33 -3.59 -10.47
C SER A 231 17.80 -2.59 -9.40
N ASP A 232 17.07 -1.51 -9.21
CA ASP A 232 17.22 -0.50 -8.16
C ASP A 232 16.64 -0.94 -6.81
N GLY A 233 16.04 -2.14 -6.73
CA GLY A 233 15.45 -2.68 -5.52
C GLY A 233 14.10 -2.04 -5.16
N LEU A 234 13.44 -1.38 -6.11
CA LEU A 234 12.13 -0.74 -5.92
C LEU A 234 11.04 -1.44 -6.71
N ILE A 235 9.83 -1.52 -6.16
CA ILE A 235 8.66 -2.08 -6.85
C ILE A 235 8.37 -1.26 -8.11
N ARG A 236 8.13 -1.95 -9.22
CA ARG A 236 7.64 -1.35 -10.46
C ARG A 236 6.13 -1.49 -10.56
N HIS A 237 5.48 -0.40 -10.92
CA HIS A 237 4.05 -0.40 -11.22
C HIS A 237 3.83 -1.02 -12.60
N TYR A 238 3.48 -2.30 -12.65
CA TYR A 238 2.90 -2.88 -13.86
C TYR A 238 1.44 -3.19 -13.59
N VAL A 239 0.55 -2.48 -14.27
CA VAL A 239 -0.83 -2.94 -14.42
C VAL A 239 -0.77 -3.97 -15.54
N LEU A 240 -0.91 -5.26 -15.19
CA LEU A 240 -1.27 -6.26 -16.19
C LEU A 240 -2.74 -5.99 -16.52
N ILE A 241 -2.96 -5.25 -17.60
CA ILE A 241 -4.26 -5.16 -18.24
C ILE A 241 -4.41 -6.48 -18.99
N ASN A 242 -5.24 -7.38 -18.48
CA ASN A 242 -5.86 -8.41 -19.31
C ASN A 242 -7.10 -7.79 -19.97
#